data_AF-A0A970JJ13-F1
#
_entry.id   AF-A0A970JJ13-F1
#
_cell.length_a   1.000
_cell.length_b   1.000
_cell.length_c   1.000
_cell.angle_alpha   90.00
_cell.angle_beta   90.00
_cell.angle_gamma   90.00
#
_symmetry.space_group_name_H-M   'P 1'
#
loop_
_entity.id
_entity.type
_entity.pdbx_description
1 polymer ?
#
loop_
_entity_poly.entity_id
_entity_poly.type
_entity_poly.pdbx_seq_one_letter_code
_entity_poly.pdbx_strand_id
1 'polypeptide(L)'
;MVFEKIREMLAEKIDCEKETILPETKFTDVGIDSLDVTELVMNLEDEFGVEIGMDASIETVADLVAKIERKLEAKNAASGS
;
A
#
# COMPACT_ATOMS: atom_id res chain seq x y z
N MET A 1 2.53 -6.95 -9.42
CA MET A 1 3.28 -5.72 -9.07
C MET A 1 2.71 -5.16 -7.78
N VAL A 2 3.49 -4.46 -6.94
CA VAL A 2 3.02 -3.96 -5.62
C VAL A 2 1.70 -3.17 -5.75
N PHE A 3 1.61 -2.32 -6.77
CA PHE A 3 0.39 -1.59 -7.11
C PHE A 3 -0.82 -2.48 -7.36
N GLU A 4 -0.66 -3.59 -8.10
CA GLU A 4 -1.79 -4.48 -8.40
C GLU A 4 -2.37 -5.14 -7.16
N LYS A 5 -1.52 -5.49 -6.17
CA LYS A 5 -2.01 -6.06 -4.92
C LYS A 5 -2.74 -5.06 -4.06
N ILE A 6 -2.20 -3.86 -3.91
CA ILE A 6 -2.87 -2.77 -3.20
C ILE A 6 -4.22 -2.47 -3.86
N ARG A 7 -4.22 -2.38 -5.19
CA ARG A 7 -5.42 -2.15 -6.00
C ARG A 7 -6.48 -3.23 -5.80
N GLU A 8 -6.09 -4.50 -5.77
CA GLU A 8 -6.99 -5.63 -5.53
C GLU A 8 -7.59 -5.58 -4.12
N MET A 9 -6.76 -5.38 -3.09
CA MET A 9 -7.20 -5.28 -1.70
C MET A 9 -8.14 -4.08 -1.48
N LEU A 10 -7.80 -2.93 -2.06
CA LEU A 10 -8.66 -1.74 -1.97
C LEU A 10 -9.99 -1.97 -2.67
N ALA A 11 -9.97 -2.51 -3.90
CA ALA A 11 -11.17 -2.79 -4.68
C ALA A 11 -12.13 -3.73 -3.95
N GLU A 12 -11.61 -4.77 -3.30
CA GLU A 12 -12.40 -5.69 -2.48
C GLU A 12 -12.95 -4.99 -1.22
N LYS A 13 -12.14 -4.16 -0.56
CA LYS A 13 -12.52 -3.48 0.69
C LYS A 13 -13.64 -2.45 0.51
N ILE A 14 -13.63 -1.71 -0.60
CA ILE A 14 -14.63 -0.67 -0.89
C ILE A 14 -15.73 -1.13 -1.87
N ASP A 15 -15.75 -2.42 -2.23
CA ASP A 15 -16.67 -3.01 -3.21
C ASP A 15 -16.73 -2.20 -4.52
N CYS A 16 -15.56 -1.97 -5.14
CA CYS A 16 -15.46 -1.26 -6.41
C CYS A 16 -14.67 -2.03 -7.47
N GLU A 17 -14.76 -1.57 -8.71
CA GLU A 17 -13.92 -2.09 -9.77
C GLU A 17 -12.49 -1.59 -9.61
N LYS A 18 -11.53 -2.52 -9.68
CA LYS A 18 -10.10 -2.21 -9.67
C LYS A 18 -9.74 -1.08 -10.64
N GLU A 19 -10.40 -0.98 -11.80
CA GLU A 19 -10.16 0.06 -12.83
C GLU A 19 -10.42 1.49 -12.35
N THR A 20 -11.19 1.66 -11.28
CA THR A 20 -11.42 2.95 -10.64
C THR A 20 -10.29 3.39 -9.72
N ILE A 21 -9.49 2.44 -9.22
CA ILE A 21 -8.34 2.70 -8.35
C ILE A 21 -7.14 3.12 -9.23
N LEU A 22 -6.84 4.41 -9.24
CA LEU A 22 -5.70 4.98 -9.92
C LEU A 22 -4.55 5.25 -8.94
N PRO A 23 -3.30 5.38 -9.42
CA PRO A 23 -2.17 5.75 -8.56
C PRO A 23 -2.38 7.09 -7.86
N GLU A 24 -3.06 8.03 -8.52
CA GLU A 24 -3.42 9.35 -8.00
C GLU A 24 -4.61 9.35 -7.03
N THR A 25 -5.35 8.24 -6.94
CA THR A 25 -6.50 8.11 -6.04
C THR A 25 -6.05 8.27 -4.60
N LYS A 26 -6.72 9.17 -3.86
CA LYS A 26 -6.52 9.34 -2.42
C LYS A 26 -7.33 8.31 -1.66
N PHE A 27 -6.76 7.76 -0.58
CA PHE A 27 -7.48 6.82 0.28
C PHE A 27 -8.76 7.44 0.86
N THR A 28 -8.69 8.71 1.25
CA THR A 28 -9.85 9.45 1.77
C THR A 28 -10.95 9.69 0.73
N ASP A 29 -10.63 9.72 -0.57
CA ASP A 29 -11.59 9.92 -1.66
C ASP A 29 -12.46 8.67 -1.87
N VAL A 30 -11.86 7.49 -1.65
CA VAL A 30 -12.55 6.20 -1.73
C VAL A 30 -13.16 5.74 -0.40
N GLY A 31 -13.16 6.61 0.62
CA GLY A 31 -13.76 6.32 1.93
C GLY A 31 -12.92 5.37 2.81
N ILE A 32 -11.63 5.22 2.52
CA ILE A 32 -10.68 4.48 3.36
C ILE A 32 -10.19 5.42 4.47
N ASP A 33 -10.43 5.06 5.73
CA ASP A 33 -9.95 5.81 6.88
C ASP A 33 -8.51 5.40 7.26
N SER A 34 -7.88 6.18 8.13
CA SER A 34 -6.63 5.84 8.78
C SER A 34 -6.59 4.41 9.32
N LEU A 35 -7.64 3.90 9.98
CA LEU A 35 -7.65 2.52 10.47
C LEU A 35 -7.54 1.49 9.34
N ASP A 36 -8.24 1.74 8.24
CA ASP A 36 -8.23 0.86 7.08
C ASP A 36 -6.87 0.84 6.39
N VAL A 37 -6.20 2.01 6.34
CA VAL A 37 -4.81 2.11 5.88
C VAL A 37 -3.88 1.34 6.82
N THR A 38 -4.10 1.34 8.14
CA THR A 38 -3.27 0.59 9.10
C THR A 38 -3.31 -0.89 8.79
N GLU A 39 -4.52 -1.45 8.64
CA GLU A 39 -4.71 -2.86 8.32
C GLU A 39 -4.10 -3.23 6.96
N LEU A 40 -4.28 -2.37 5.96
CA LEU A 40 -3.72 -2.57 4.63
C LEU A 40 -2.18 -2.59 4.68
N VAL A 41 -1.57 -1.63 5.37
CA VAL A 41 -0.11 -1.58 5.58
C VAL A 41 0.36 -2.85 6.28
N MET A 42 -0.27 -3.27 7.37
CA MET A 42 0.12 -4.48 8.10
C MET A 42 0.04 -5.75 7.24
N ASN A 43 -1.00 -5.90 6.42
CA ASN A 43 -1.10 -7.04 5.48
C ASN A 43 0.03 -7.02 4.45
N LEU A 44 0.36 -5.85 3.91
CA LEU A 44 1.44 -5.68 2.94
C LEU A 44 2.82 -5.90 3.61
N GLU A 45 2.99 -5.45 4.84
CA GLU A 45 4.20 -5.70 5.65
C GLU A 45 4.43 -7.20 5.84
N ASP A 46 3.41 -7.97 6.18
CA ASP A 46 3.49 -9.43 6.32
C ASP A 46 3.75 -10.11 4.96
N GLU A 47 2.97 -9.76 3.92
CA GLU A 47 3.05 -10.39 2.60
C GLU A 47 4.42 -10.16 1.93
N PHE A 48 4.97 -8.96 2.04
CA PHE A 48 6.29 -8.62 1.48
C PHE A 48 7.44 -8.84 2.49
N GLY A 49 7.10 -9.10 3.75
CA GLY A 49 8.02 -9.20 4.88
C GLY A 49 8.84 -7.91 5.09
N VAL A 50 8.25 -6.75 4.89
CA VAL A 50 8.91 -5.43 5.05
C VAL A 50 8.31 -4.68 6.22
N GLU A 51 9.04 -3.69 6.74
CA GLU A 51 8.54 -2.82 7.81
C GLU A 51 8.45 -1.38 7.25
N ILE A 52 7.24 -0.97 6.86
CA ILE A 52 6.96 0.31 6.23
C ILE A 52 6.76 1.37 7.31
N GLY A 53 6.03 1.00 8.37
CA GLY A 53 5.56 1.91 9.40
C GLY A 53 4.45 2.83 8.90
N MET A 54 3.56 3.20 9.82
CA MET A 54 2.47 4.12 9.49
C MET A 54 2.94 5.56 9.64
N ASP A 55 3.28 6.18 8.52
CA ASP A 55 3.72 7.56 8.48
C ASP A 55 2.65 8.43 7.82
N ALA A 56 2.35 9.57 8.44
CA ALA A 56 1.24 10.46 8.08
C ALA A 56 1.29 11.01 6.64
N SER A 57 2.35 10.72 5.87
CA SER A 57 2.50 11.15 4.48
C SER A 57 1.79 10.24 3.46
N ILE A 58 1.19 9.11 3.87
CA ILE A 58 0.49 8.22 2.92
C ILE A 58 -0.90 8.77 2.61
N GLU A 59 -0.99 9.55 1.52
CA GLU A 59 -2.27 10.12 1.06
C GLU A 59 -2.87 9.39 -0.15
N THR A 60 -2.02 8.88 -1.05
CA THR A 60 -2.41 8.28 -2.34
C THR A 60 -1.92 6.85 -2.49
N VAL A 61 -2.57 6.09 -3.37
CA VAL A 61 -2.16 4.73 -3.70
C VAL A 61 -0.71 4.69 -4.18
N ALA A 62 -0.29 5.65 -5.02
CA ALA A 62 1.08 5.76 -5.48
C ALA A 62 2.09 5.93 -4.32
N ASP A 63 1.73 6.70 -3.30
CA ASP A 63 2.60 6.94 -2.13
C ASP A 63 2.87 5.63 -1.37
N LEU A 64 1.81 4.86 -1.14
CA LEU A 64 1.90 3.56 -0.49
C LEU A 64 2.75 2.58 -1.32
N VAL A 65 2.50 2.50 -2.63
CA VAL A 65 3.29 1.65 -3.56
C VAL A 65 4.77 2.01 -3.46
N ALA A 66 5.10 3.28 -3.63
CA ALA A 66 6.48 3.75 -3.64
C ALA A 66 7.19 3.45 -2.31
N LYS A 67 6.49 3.58 -1.17
CA LYS A 67 7.04 3.22 0.14
C LYS A 67 7.35 1.72 0.24
N ILE A 68 6.44 0.86 -0.20
CA ILE A 68 6.65 -0.59 -0.17
C ILE A 68 7.80 -1.00 -1.07
N GLU A 69 7.84 -0.51 -2.30
CA GLU A 69 8.91 -0.82 -3.26
C GLU A 69 10.27 -0.39 -2.69
N ARG A 70 10.36 0.82 -2.14
CA ARG A 70 11.59 1.30 -1.50
C ARG A 70 12.04 0.42 -0.33
N LYS A 71 11.09 -0.06 0.49
CA LYS A 71 11.40 -0.95 1.63
C LYS A 71 11.82 -2.35 1.16
N LEU A 72 11.18 -2.87 0.12
CA LEU A 72 11.56 -4.13 -0.52
C LEU A 72 12.99 -4.06 -1.08
N GLU A 73 13.33 -2.98 -1.78
CA GLU A 73 14.68 -2.74 -2.28
C GLU A 73 15.70 -2.65 -1.14
N ALA A 74 15.39 -1.88 -0.10
CA ALA A 74 16.27 -1.75 1.07
C ALA A 74 16.48 -3.09 1.80
N LYS A 75 15.42 -3.89 1.96
CA LYS A 75 15.48 -5.23 2.55
C LYS A 75 16.35 -6.18 1.72
N ASN A 76 16.16 -6.19 0.40
CA ASN A 76 16.97 -7.00 -0.50
C ASN A 76 18.45 -6.57 -0.50
N ALA A 77 18.73 -5.27 -0.38
CA ALA A 77 20.08 -4.75 -0.26
C ALA A 77 20.74 -5.14 1.08
N ALA A 78 19.97 -5.13 2.18
CA ALA A 78 20.46 -5.47 3.52
C ALA A 78 20.68 -6.97 3.75
N SER A 79 19.93 -7.84 3.08
CA SER A 79 20.08 -9.30 3.18
C SER A 79 21.20 -9.87 2.29
N GLY A 80 21.82 -9.03 1.45
CA GLY A 80 22.87 -9.42 0.49
C GLY A 80 24.31 -9.17 0.96
N SER A 81 24.54 -8.86 2.24
CA SER A 81 25.87 -8.68 2.84
C SER A 81 26.19 -9.75 3.88
#